data_AF-A0A0T1QHN1-F1
#
_entry.id   AF-A0A0T1QHN1-F1
#
_cell.length_a   1.000
_cell.length_b   1.000
_cell.length_c   1.000
_cell.angle_alpha   90.00
_cell.angle_beta   90.00
_cell.angle_gamma   90.00
#
_symmetry.space_group_name_H-M   'P 1'
#
loop_
_entity.id
_entity.type
_entity.pdbx_description
1 polymer ?
#
loop_
_entity_poly.entity_id
_entity_poly.type
_entity_poly.pdbx_seq_one_letter_code
_entity_poly.pdbx_strand_id
1 'polypeptide(L)'
;MMDRFGRTLRASEMSGHAADFVSRATARARLPLDYSVTSLRIVDRVVDGLRRTTDDPSDVRQALHGLGAYAGEVFVRRHGARWVDFDEETYGLFQQPVGVRSTDGRAWNPLGKVVNRFELGAAESVHELSFLIPGRVRTSPLTGCAGGRVR
;
A
#
# COMPACT_ATOMS: atom_id res chain seq x y z
N MET A 1 -9.41 -14.53 -14.74
CA MET A 1 -8.38 -14.23 -13.72
C MET A 1 -7.42 -13.25 -14.37
N MET A 2 -7.38 -11.99 -13.93
CA MET A 2 -6.42 -11.02 -14.49
C MET A 2 -5.02 -11.61 -14.40
N ASP A 3 -4.29 -11.61 -15.51
CA ASP A 3 -2.87 -11.93 -15.51
C ASP A 3 -2.18 -11.00 -14.51
N ARG A 4 -1.76 -11.56 -13.37
CA ARG A 4 -1.11 -10.84 -12.27
C ARG A 4 0.30 -10.55 -12.73
N PHE A 5 0.45 -9.49 -13.52
CA PHE A 5 1.68 -8.82 -13.94
C PHE A 5 2.92 -9.69 -13.72
N GLY A 6 3.24 -10.51 -14.72
CA GLY A 6 4.37 -11.43 -14.65
C GLY A 6 5.61 -10.72 -14.11
N ARG A 7 6.00 -11.04 -12.88
CA ARG A 7 7.31 -10.82 -12.21
C ARG A 7 8.06 -9.49 -12.40
N THR A 8 7.45 -8.46 -12.99
CA THR A 8 8.20 -7.29 -13.51
C THR A 8 8.26 -6.15 -12.50
N LEU A 9 7.21 -5.95 -11.70
CA LEU A 9 7.23 -4.92 -10.66
C LEU A 9 8.31 -5.23 -9.64
N ARG A 10 9.15 -4.24 -9.34
CA ARG A 10 10.19 -4.33 -8.30
C ARG A 10 9.90 -3.37 -7.17
N ALA A 11 10.24 -3.78 -5.95
CA ALA A 11 10.08 -2.98 -4.75
C ALA A 11 10.75 -1.59 -4.87
N SER A 12 11.91 -1.52 -5.53
CA SER A 12 12.65 -0.28 -5.77
C SER A 12 11.90 0.75 -6.62
N GLU A 13 10.93 0.32 -7.44
CA GLU A 13 10.19 1.18 -8.36
C GLU A 13 8.86 1.65 -7.76
N MET A 14 8.38 1.00 -6.69
CA MET A 14 7.01 1.19 -6.20
C MET A 14 6.73 2.59 -5.66
N SER A 15 7.69 3.23 -5.01
CA SER A 15 7.54 4.61 -4.56
C SER A 15 7.41 5.59 -5.73
N GLY A 16 8.14 5.35 -6.83
CA GLY A 16 8.02 6.12 -8.07
C GLY A 16 6.65 5.93 -8.72
N HIS A 17 6.20 4.68 -8.85
CA HIS A 17 4.86 4.37 -9.37
C HIS A 17 3.74 5.05 -8.56
N ALA A 18 3.86 5.09 -7.23
CA ALA A 18 2.90 5.77 -6.37
C ALA A 18 2.90 7.29 -6.61
N ALA A 19 4.07 7.92 -6.72
CA ALA A 19 4.20 9.35 -7.00
C ALA A 19 3.63 9.72 -8.38
N ASP A 20 3.96 8.96 -9.41
CA ASP A 20 3.44 9.14 -10.77
C ASP A 20 1.93 8.98 -10.83
N PHE A 21 1.39 7.99 -10.12
CA PHE A 21 -0.04 7.80 -10.02
C PHE A 21 -0.72 9.00 -9.37
N VAL A 22 -0.23 9.49 -8.24
CA VAL A 22 -0.79 10.67 -7.55
C VAL A 22 -0.75 11.88 -8.48
N SER A 23 0.38 12.14 -9.14
CA SER A 23 0.52 13.25 -10.10
C SER A 23 -0.57 13.20 -11.18
N ARG A 24 -0.76 12.04 -11.82
CA ARG A 24 -1.79 11.83 -12.85
C ARG A 24 -3.21 11.94 -12.29
N ALA A 25 -3.46 11.35 -11.12
CA ALA A 25 -4.79 11.33 -10.48
C ALA A 25 -5.22 12.72 -10.02
N THR A 26 -4.31 13.50 -9.45
CA THR A 26 -4.57 14.89 -9.05
C THR A 26 -4.77 15.79 -10.27
N ALA A 27 -3.96 15.63 -11.33
CA ALA A 27 -4.12 16.42 -12.56
C ALA A 27 -5.45 16.16 -13.28
N ARG A 28 -5.90 14.90 -13.34
CA ARG A 28 -7.11 14.51 -14.09
C ARG A 28 -8.39 14.62 -13.28
N ALA A 29 -8.37 14.22 -12.02
CA ALA A 29 -9.58 13.99 -11.22
C ALA A 29 -9.59 14.76 -9.89
N ARG A 30 -8.54 15.56 -9.59
CA ARG A 30 -8.41 16.34 -8.35
C ARG A 30 -8.62 15.50 -7.08
N LEU A 31 -8.24 14.22 -7.13
CA LEU A 31 -8.34 13.34 -5.97
C LEU A 31 -7.37 13.81 -4.88
N PRO A 32 -7.83 14.02 -3.62
CA PRO A 32 -6.98 14.46 -2.53
C PRO A 32 -6.19 13.27 -1.94
N LEU A 33 -5.24 12.77 -2.72
CA LEU A 33 -4.33 11.68 -2.35
C LEU A 33 -3.09 12.24 -1.63
N ASP A 34 -3.24 12.52 -0.35
CA ASP A 34 -2.25 13.21 0.51
C ASP A 34 -1.32 12.27 1.31
N TYR A 35 -1.32 10.99 0.98
CA TYR A 35 -0.62 9.92 1.69
C TYR A 35 -1.01 9.78 3.18
N SER A 36 -2.19 10.26 3.60
CA SER A 36 -2.75 9.98 4.93
C SER A 36 -3.42 8.62 4.98
N VAL A 37 -3.58 8.04 6.18
CA VAL A 37 -4.42 6.83 6.36
C VAL A 37 -5.86 7.11 5.92
N THR A 38 -6.40 8.29 6.24
CA THR A 38 -7.77 8.69 5.88
C THR A 38 -8.01 8.69 4.37
N SER A 39 -7.00 9.06 3.57
CA SER A 39 -7.09 9.05 2.10
C SER A 39 -7.32 7.66 1.51
N LEU A 40 -7.05 6.57 2.25
CA LEU A 40 -7.34 5.21 1.79
C LEU A 40 -8.85 4.97 1.61
N ARG A 41 -9.72 5.75 2.27
CA ARG A 41 -11.16 5.74 1.99
C ARG A 41 -11.48 6.21 0.58
N ILE A 42 -10.65 7.08 0.00
CA ILE A 42 -10.79 7.54 -1.38
C ILE A 42 -10.42 6.40 -2.31
N VAL A 43 -9.34 5.67 -2.03
CA VAL A 43 -8.97 4.45 -2.78
C VAL A 43 -10.13 3.47 -2.80
N ASP A 44 -10.69 3.15 -1.63
CA ASP A 44 -11.82 2.23 -1.51
C ASP A 44 -13.02 2.68 -2.38
N ARG A 45 -13.40 3.97 -2.33
CA ARG A 45 -14.50 4.52 -3.14
C ARG A 45 -14.20 4.53 -4.64
N VAL A 46 -12.97 4.81 -5.04
CA VAL A 46 -12.56 4.81 -6.45
C VAL A 46 -12.65 3.39 -6.99
N VAL A 47 -12.16 2.39 -6.25
CA VAL A 47 -12.29 0.98 -6.63
C VAL A 47 -13.75 0.57 -6.75
N ASP A 48 -14.60 0.95 -5.81
CA ASP A 48 -16.04 0.66 -5.88
C ASP A 48 -16.70 1.34 -7.08
N GLY A 49 -16.23 2.54 -7.45
CA GLY A 49 -16.64 3.24 -8.65
C GLY A 49 -16.28 2.46 -9.92
N LEU A 50 -14.99 2.11 -10.06
CA LEU A 50 -14.49 1.31 -11.19
C LEU A 50 -15.27 -0.01 -11.31
N ARG A 51 -15.47 -0.73 -10.20
CA ARG A 51 -16.24 -1.98 -10.18
C ARG A 51 -17.65 -1.84 -10.73
N ARG A 52 -18.31 -0.69 -10.52
CA ARG A 52 -19.67 -0.45 -11.03
C ARG A 52 -19.72 -0.05 -12.49
N THR A 53 -18.63 0.49 -13.04
CA THR A 53 -18.59 1.12 -14.37
C THR A 53 -17.81 0.31 -15.40
N THR A 54 -17.15 -0.77 -14.99
CA THR A 54 -16.22 -1.52 -15.84
C THR A 54 -16.84 -2.82 -16.31
N ASP A 55 -16.87 -3.02 -17.63
CA ASP A 55 -17.33 -4.26 -18.27
C ASP A 55 -16.21 -5.30 -18.40
N ASP A 56 -15.00 -4.88 -18.81
CA ASP A 56 -13.80 -5.72 -18.82
C ASP A 56 -12.83 -5.29 -17.71
N PRO A 57 -12.55 -6.13 -16.70
CA PRO A 57 -11.53 -5.87 -15.70
C PRO A 57 -10.20 -5.40 -16.31
N SER A 58 -9.82 -5.93 -17.48
CA SER A 58 -8.53 -5.66 -18.11
C SER A 58 -8.28 -4.16 -18.37
N ASP A 59 -9.35 -3.37 -18.55
CA ASP A 59 -9.31 -1.92 -18.80
C ASP A 59 -8.88 -1.09 -17.60
N VAL A 60 -9.18 -1.54 -16.38
CA VAL A 60 -8.89 -0.80 -15.14
C VAL A 60 -7.62 -1.25 -14.45
N ARG A 61 -6.92 -2.23 -15.03
CA ARG A 61 -5.76 -2.88 -14.44
C ARG A 61 -4.66 -1.90 -14.02
N GLN A 62 -4.32 -0.93 -14.88
CA GLN A 62 -3.33 0.10 -14.57
C GLN A 62 -3.78 1.02 -13.42
N ALA A 63 -5.08 1.33 -13.35
CA ALA A 63 -5.64 2.14 -12.28
C ALA A 63 -5.58 1.41 -10.93
N LEU A 64 -5.97 0.13 -10.89
CA LEU A 64 -5.86 -0.72 -9.71
C LEU A 64 -4.41 -0.82 -9.22
N HIS A 65 -3.46 -0.90 -10.15
CA HIS A 65 -2.03 -0.91 -9.83
C HIS A 65 -1.55 0.38 -9.19
N GLY A 66 -1.91 1.53 -9.76
CA GLY A 66 -1.57 2.83 -9.19
C GLY A 66 -2.20 3.03 -7.81
N LEU A 67 -3.45 2.59 -7.62
CA LEU A 67 -4.14 2.62 -6.32
C LEU A 67 -3.45 1.72 -5.29
N GLY A 68 -3.03 0.51 -5.69
CA GLY A 68 -2.28 -0.41 -4.84
C GLY A 68 -0.89 0.12 -4.45
N ALA A 69 -0.17 0.73 -5.41
CA ALA A 69 1.10 1.39 -5.16
C ALA A 69 0.92 2.56 -4.17
N TYR A 70 -0.11 3.38 -4.36
CA TYR A 70 -0.43 4.45 -3.43
C TYR A 70 -0.72 3.93 -2.01
N ALA A 71 -1.52 2.86 -1.89
CA ALA A 71 -1.82 2.26 -0.61
C ALA A 71 -0.57 1.74 0.11
N GLY A 72 0.31 1.04 -0.60
CA GLY A 72 1.58 0.59 -0.03
C GLY A 72 2.49 1.76 0.38
N GLU A 73 2.51 2.84 -0.38
CA GLU A 73 3.29 4.05 -0.03
C GLU A 73 2.72 4.75 1.22
N VAL A 74 1.40 4.73 1.44
CA VAL A 74 0.79 5.13 2.72
C VAL A 74 1.31 4.24 3.86
N PHE A 75 1.40 2.93 3.66
CA PHE A 75 1.92 2.00 4.68
C PHE A 75 3.39 2.28 5.00
N VAL A 76 4.22 2.51 3.98
CA VAL A 76 5.62 2.89 4.16
C VAL A 76 5.75 4.18 4.98
N ARG A 77 5.03 5.24 4.59
CA ARG A 77 5.12 6.55 5.24
C ARG A 77 4.56 6.55 6.66
N ARG A 78 3.37 5.97 6.86
CA ARG A 78 2.60 6.09 8.10
C ARG A 78 2.88 4.99 9.11
N HIS A 79 3.20 3.77 8.65
CA HIS A 79 3.45 2.63 9.53
C HIS A 79 4.95 2.29 9.63
N GLY A 80 5.81 2.95 8.84
CA GLY A 80 7.24 2.62 8.79
C GLY A 80 7.51 1.27 8.15
N ALA A 81 6.58 0.79 7.32
CA ALA A 81 6.81 -0.38 6.48
C ALA A 81 7.88 -0.08 5.41
N ARG A 82 8.38 -1.11 4.75
CA ARG A 82 9.27 -0.98 3.59
C ARG A 82 8.74 -1.79 2.41
N TRP A 83 8.91 -1.29 1.20
CA TRP A 83 8.70 -2.09 -0.01
C TRP A 83 9.66 -3.27 -0.03
N VAL A 84 9.17 -4.45 -0.40
CA VAL A 84 9.96 -5.67 -0.54
C VAL A 84 9.51 -6.46 -1.76
N ASP A 85 10.46 -7.07 -2.45
CA ASP A 85 10.18 -8.12 -3.41
C ASP A 85 9.79 -9.37 -2.61
N PHE A 86 8.71 -10.04 -3.00
CA PHE A 86 8.30 -11.28 -2.38
C PHE A 86 9.15 -12.44 -2.92
N ASP A 87 9.59 -13.30 -1.99
CA ASP A 87 10.20 -14.58 -2.34
C ASP A 87 9.16 -15.54 -2.93
N GLU A 88 9.59 -16.71 -3.39
CA GLU A 88 8.70 -17.67 -4.06
C GLU A 88 7.58 -18.16 -3.13
N GLU A 89 7.85 -18.34 -1.84
CA GLU A 89 6.85 -18.75 -0.84
C GLU A 89 5.76 -17.67 -0.69
N THR A 90 6.18 -16.43 -0.46
CA THR A 90 5.28 -15.29 -0.27
C THR A 90 4.52 -14.98 -1.56
N TYR A 91 5.18 -15.10 -2.72
CA TYR A 91 4.53 -15.02 -4.02
C TYR A 91 3.50 -16.13 -4.20
N GLY A 92 3.78 -17.36 -3.75
CA GLY A 92 2.81 -18.45 -3.78
C GLY A 92 1.50 -18.11 -3.07
N LEU A 93 1.59 -17.42 -1.93
CA LEU A 93 0.45 -16.99 -1.12
C LEU A 93 -0.30 -15.79 -1.70
N PHE A 94 0.44 -14.72 -2.01
CA PHE A 94 -0.15 -13.43 -2.38
C PHE A 94 -0.30 -13.22 -3.87
N GLN A 95 0.50 -13.96 -4.65
CA GLN A 95 0.53 -13.96 -6.10
C GLN A 95 0.71 -12.56 -6.68
N GLN A 96 1.47 -11.76 -5.95
CA GLN A 96 1.97 -10.46 -6.35
C GLN A 96 3.49 -10.52 -6.18
N PRO A 97 4.28 -9.95 -7.10
CA PRO A 97 5.74 -9.99 -6.99
C PRO A 97 6.29 -9.07 -5.89
N VAL A 98 5.48 -8.11 -5.42
CA VAL A 98 5.89 -7.07 -4.48
C VAL A 98 4.81 -6.80 -3.44
N GLY A 99 5.24 -6.33 -2.28
CA GLY A 99 4.37 -5.76 -1.27
C GLY A 99 5.16 -4.98 -0.23
N VAL A 100 4.62 -4.84 0.97
CA VAL A 100 5.30 -4.13 2.05
C VAL A 100 5.56 -5.05 3.23
N ARG A 101 6.64 -4.79 3.95
CA ARG A 101 6.98 -5.49 5.20
C ARG A 101 6.93 -4.50 6.35
N SER A 102 6.09 -4.80 7.34
CA SER A 102 5.95 -3.99 8.55
C SER A 102 7.16 -4.12 9.47
N THR A 103 7.21 -3.27 10.50
CA THR A 103 8.31 -3.20 11.48
C THR A 103 8.47 -4.48 12.30
N ASP A 104 7.40 -5.24 12.48
CA ASP A 104 7.38 -6.57 13.12
C ASP A 104 7.80 -7.72 12.17
N GLY A 105 8.14 -7.41 10.92
CA GLY A 105 8.59 -8.38 9.93
C GLY A 105 7.50 -9.05 9.10
N ARG A 106 6.21 -8.81 9.36
CA ARG A 106 5.12 -9.40 8.57
C ARG A 106 5.02 -8.78 7.18
N ALA A 107 4.71 -9.61 6.18
CA ALA A 107 4.48 -9.19 4.80
C ALA A 107 3.00 -8.86 4.56
N TRP A 108 2.75 -7.82 3.78
CA TRP A 108 1.41 -7.32 3.45
C TRP A 108 1.32 -7.01 1.95
N ASN A 109 0.18 -7.31 1.34
CA ASN A 109 -0.03 -7.16 -0.10
C ASN A 109 -1.07 -6.07 -0.41
N PRO A 110 -0.67 -4.77 -0.46
CA PRO A 110 -1.59 -3.69 -0.80
C PRO A 110 -2.14 -3.77 -2.23
N LEU A 111 -1.36 -4.28 -3.18
CA LEU A 111 -1.78 -4.44 -4.59
C LEU A 111 -2.90 -5.48 -4.68
N GLY A 112 -2.67 -6.66 -4.10
CA GLY A 112 -3.67 -7.71 -4.02
C GLY A 112 -4.91 -7.26 -3.24
N LYS A 113 -4.77 -6.47 -2.17
CA LYS A 113 -5.94 -5.97 -1.44
C LYS A 113 -6.83 -5.08 -2.30
N VAL A 114 -6.25 -4.20 -3.11
CA VAL A 114 -7.00 -3.36 -4.07
C VAL A 114 -7.70 -4.21 -5.14
N VAL A 115 -7.01 -5.20 -5.69
CA VAL A 115 -7.60 -6.14 -6.66
C VAL A 115 -8.74 -6.93 -6.02
N ASN A 116 -8.53 -7.48 -4.82
CA ASN A 116 -9.57 -8.18 -4.08
C ASN A 116 -10.77 -7.29 -3.80
N ARG A 117 -10.58 -5.99 -3.52
CA ARG A 117 -11.71 -5.06 -3.39
C ARG A 117 -12.49 -4.89 -4.67
N PHE A 118 -11.81 -4.81 -5.80
CA PHE A 118 -12.46 -4.73 -7.10
C PHE A 118 -13.26 -6.01 -7.39
N GLU A 119 -12.69 -7.18 -7.14
CA GLU A 119 -13.30 -8.47 -7.48
C GLU A 119 -14.36 -8.93 -6.45
N LEU A 120 -14.04 -8.84 -5.15
CA LEU A 120 -14.81 -9.42 -4.03
C LEU A 120 -15.65 -8.38 -3.29
N GLY A 121 -15.39 -7.08 -3.47
CA GLY A 121 -16.21 -5.99 -2.95
C GLY A 121 -15.76 -5.41 -1.61
N ALA A 122 -16.72 -4.78 -0.91
CA ALA A 122 -16.43 -3.81 0.15
C ALA A 122 -15.71 -4.38 1.39
N ALA A 123 -15.84 -5.69 1.66
CA ALA A 123 -15.15 -6.37 2.76
C ALA A 123 -13.61 -6.36 2.62
N GLU A 124 -13.10 -6.13 1.41
CA GLU A 124 -11.68 -6.03 1.14
C GLU A 124 -11.19 -4.58 1.26
N SER A 125 -11.60 -3.86 2.31
CA SER A 125 -11.17 -2.47 2.52
C SER A 125 -9.67 -2.35 2.76
N VAL A 126 -9.04 -1.46 1.99
CA VAL A 126 -7.63 -1.11 2.14
C VAL A 126 -7.45 -0.16 3.33
N HIS A 127 -8.44 0.70 3.57
CA HIS A 127 -8.47 1.54 4.76
C HIS A 127 -8.52 0.69 6.04
N GLU A 128 -9.36 -0.34 6.10
CA GLU A 128 -9.41 -1.24 7.26
C GLU A 128 -8.13 -2.06 7.42
N LEU A 129 -7.55 -2.55 6.31
CA LEU A 129 -6.26 -3.23 6.32
C LEU A 129 -5.18 -2.38 7.01
N SER A 130 -5.18 -1.06 6.80
CA SER A 130 -4.17 -0.17 7.39
C SER A 130 -4.12 -0.23 8.91
N PHE A 131 -5.25 -0.46 9.59
CA PHE A 131 -5.30 -0.55 11.04
C PHE A 131 -4.70 -1.85 11.59
N LEU A 132 -4.59 -2.88 10.75
CA LEU A 132 -3.96 -4.16 11.12
C LEU A 132 -2.43 -4.09 11.02
N ILE A 133 -1.88 -3.08 10.35
CA ILE A 133 -0.45 -2.93 10.14
C ILE A 133 0.17 -2.22 11.35
N PRO A 134 1.09 -2.87 12.09
CA PRO A 134 1.75 -2.25 13.22
C PRO A 134 2.45 -0.95 12.80
N GLY A 135 2.22 0.11 13.59
CA GLY A 135 2.88 1.39 13.38
C GLY A 135 4.35 1.36 13.75
N ARG A 136 5.03 2.50 13.55
CA ARG A 136 6.39 2.67 14.09
C ARG A 136 6.33 2.54 15.61
N VAL A 137 7.04 1.56 16.16
CA VAL A 137 7.43 1.60 17.56
C VAL A 137 8.31 2.83 17.70
N ARG A 138 7.84 3.87 18.38
CA ARG A 138 8.71 4.97 18.80
C ARG A 138 9.67 4.39 19.81
N THR A 139 10.84 3.94 19.38
CA THR A 139 12.00 3.84 20.26
C THR A 139 12.33 5.26 20.66
N SER A 140 11.73 5.74 21.75
CA SER A 140 12.24 6.93 22.41
C SER A 140 13.66 6.57 22.84
N PRO A 141 14.71 7.29 22.39
CA PRO A 141 16.00 7.16 23.04
C PRO A 141 15.74 7.55 24.49
N LEU A 142 15.95 6.62 25.43
CA LEU A 142 16.00 6.95 26.84
C LEU A 142 17.19 7.91 27.00
N THR A 143 16.89 9.20 26.96
CA THR A 143 17.78 10.22 27.52
C THR A 143 17.63 10.08 29.02
N GLY A 144 18.45 9.20 29.60
CA GLY A 144 18.50 8.92 31.03
C GLY A 144 19.86 9.29 31.60
N CYS A 145 19.92 10.51 32.13
CA CYS A 145 20.66 10.96 33.32
C CYS A 145 22.19 10.71 33.36
N ALA A 146 23.01 11.73 33.11
CA ALA A 146 23.42 12.77 34.06
C ALA A 146 24.77 12.45 34.71
N GLY A 147 25.76 13.27 34.35
CA GLY A 147 26.96 13.44 35.16
C GLY A 147 26.62 14.05 36.51
N GLY A 148 27.44 13.72 37.51
CA GLY A 148 27.33 14.26 38.86
C GLY A 148 28.41 13.70 39.75
N ARG A 149 29.66 14.07 39.47
CA ARG A 149 30.81 13.77 40.31
C ARG A 149 30.83 14.78 41.47
N VAL A 150 30.52 14.36 42.70
CA VAL A 150 30.96 15.04 43.94
C VAL A 150 31.15 14.00 45.04
N ARG A 151 32.41 13.69 45.35
CA ARG A 151 33.01 13.74 46.68
C ARG A 151 34.51 13.50 46.56
#